data_AF-A0A6Y2X0D9-F1
#
_entry.id   AF-A0A6Y2X0D9-F1
#
_cell.length_a   1.000
_cell.length_b   1.000
_cell.length_c   1.000
_cell.angle_alpha   90.00
_cell.angle_beta   90.00
_cell.angle_gamma   90.00
#
_symmetry.space_group_name_H-M   'P 1'
#
loop_
_entity.id
_entity.type
_entity.pdbx_description
1 polymer ?
#
loop_
_entity_poly.entity_id
_entity_poly.type
_entity_poly.pdbx_seq_one_letter_code
_entity_poly.pdbx_strand_id
1 'polypeptide(L)'
;MKNVNDFIHQPYALIILLVCLSILPFIVVSCTSFLKIAVVFSLLRNALGIQQIPPNMAIYGLALILTFFIMAPVGMSINDNIQKEPFSISDS
;
A
#
# COMPACT_ATOMS: atom_id res chain seq x y z
N MET A 1 -14.02 20.16 -26.64
CA MET A 1 -12.95 19.83 -25.66
C MET A 1 -12.89 20.88 -24.55
N LYS A 2 -14.02 21.14 -23.84
CA LYS A 2 -14.02 21.82 -22.53
C LYS A 2 -13.85 20.72 -21.48
N ASN A 3 -12.64 20.21 -21.41
CA ASN A 3 -12.35 18.87 -20.91
C ASN A 3 -11.10 18.98 -20.05
N VAL A 4 -11.15 18.42 -18.84
CA VAL A 4 -10.11 18.44 -17.80
C VAL A 4 -9.82 19.81 -17.13
N ASN A 5 -9.64 20.91 -17.86
CA ASN A 5 -9.21 22.17 -17.24
C ASN A 5 -10.24 22.76 -16.26
N ASP A 6 -11.54 22.71 -16.59
CA ASP A 6 -12.60 23.17 -15.69
C ASP A 6 -12.69 22.33 -14.40
N PHE A 7 -12.30 21.04 -14.45
CA PHE A 7 -12.23 20.17 -13.27
C PHE A 7 -11.03 20.52 -12.37
N ILE A 8 -9.92 20.99 -12.92
CA ILE A 8 -8.76 21.46 -12.15
C ILE A 8 -9.04 22.85 -11.53
N HIS A 9 -9.83 23.70 -12.22
CA HIS A 9 -10.28 24.99 -11.68
C HIS A 9 -11.30 24.85 -10.55
N GLN A 10 -11.96 23.69 -10.44
CA GLN A 10 -12.91 23.38 -9.39
C GLN A 10 -12.19 22.82 -8.16
N PRO A 11 -11.97 23.62 -7.10
CA PRO A 11 -11.12 23.23 -5.97
C PRO A 11 -11.59 21.94 -5.27
N TYR A 12 -12.89 21.62 -5.35
CA TYR A 12 -13.47 20.40 -4.80
C TYR A 12 -12.97 19.11 -5.46
N ALA A 13 -12.76 19.10 -6.78
CA ALA A 13 -12.29 17.90 -7.47
C ALA A 13 -10.84 17.56 -7.07
N LEU A 14 -10.00 18.58 -6.92
CA LEU A 14 -8.63 18.41 -6.41
C LEU A 14 -8.62 17.91 -4.97
N ILE A 15 -9.50 18.43 -4.11
CA ILE A 15 -9.63 17.96 -2.71
C ILE A 15 -9.97 16.47 -2.67
N ILE A 16 -10.98 16.03 -3.43
CA ILE A 16 -11.41 14.62 -3.46
C ILE A 16 -10.29 13.71 -4.00
N LEU A 17 -9.58 14.15 -5.03
CA LEU A 17 -8.44 13.41 -5.58
C LEU A 17 -7.30 13.28 -4.57
N LEU A 18 -6.94 14.34 -3.85
CA LEU A 18 -5.89 14.28 -2.82
C LEU A 18 -6.29 13.41 -1.64
N VAL A 19 -7.56 13.43 -1.23
CA VAL A 19 -8.07 12.56 -0.16
C VAL A 19 -7.94 11.09 -0.60
N CYS A 20 -8.39 10.76 -1.82
CA CYS A 20 -8.27 9.42 -2.36
C CYS A 20 -6.80 8.95 -2.44
N LEU A 21 -5.91 9.81 -2.96
CA LEU A 21 -4.48 9.52 -3.08
C LEU A 21 -3.79 9.38 -1.72
N SER A 22 -4.24 10.09 -0.68
CA SER A 22 -3.68 10.01 0.67
C SER A 22 -4.09 8.72 1.39
N ILE A 23 -5.28 8.20 1.11
CA ILE A 23 -5.78 6.95 1.68
C ILE A 23 -5.19 5.72 0.97
N LEU A 24 -4.89 5.85 -0.32
CA LEU A 24 -4.27 4.79 -1.13
C LEU A 24 -3.06 4.11 -0.46
N PRO A 25 -2.00 4.83 -0.01
CA PRO A 25 -0.85 4.20 0.64
C PRO A 25 -1.23 3.53 1.97
N PHE A 26 -2.22 4.07 2.70
CA PHE A 26 -2.70 3.46 3.95
C PHE A 26 -3.37 2.11 3.70
N ILE A 27 -4.20 2.01 2.66
CA ILE A 27 -4.85 0.75 2.27
C ILE A 27 -3.80 -0.27 1.81
N VAL A 28 -2.83 0.14 0.99
CA VAL A 28 -1.76 -0.75 0.53
C VAL A 28 -0.98 -1.36 1.70
N VAL A 29 -0.61 -0.53 2.69
CA VAL A 29 0.18 -0.97 3.84
C VAL A 29 -0.64 -1.84 4.81
N SER A 30 -1.94 -1.60 4.95
CA SER A 30 -2.83 -2.37 5.83
C SER A 30 -3.34 -3.68 5.20
N CYS A 31 -3.53 -3.71 3.88
CA CYS A 31 -3.98 -4.91 3.15
C CYS A 31 -2.84 -5.91 2.89
N THR A 32 -1.58 -5.48 2.97
CA THR A 32 -0.42 -6.33 2.75
C THR A 32 0.10 -6.98 4.05
N SER A 33 1.10 -7.86 3.92
CA SER A 33 1.77 -8.49 5.07
C SER A 33 2.58 -7.51 5.92
N PHE A 34 2.75 -6.25 5.49
CA PHE A 34 3.54 -5.24 6.18
C PHE A 34 3.11 -5.06 7.63
N LEU A 35 1.80 -4.89 7.88
CA LEU A 35 1.28 -4.64 9.22
C LEU A 35 1.66 -5.74 10.21
N LYS A 36 1.57 -7.02 9.79
CA LYS A 36 1.95 -8.16 10.64
C LYS A 36 3.45 -8.15 10.97
N ILE A 37 4.30 -7.93 9.96
CA ILE A 37 5.76 -7.93 10.14
C ILE A 37 6.19 -6.77 11.05
N ALA A 38 5.65 -5.57 10.82
CA ALA A 38 5.95 -4.38 11.62
C ALA A 38 5.53 -4.56 13.08
N VAL A 39 4.34 -5.14 13.34
CA VAL A 39 3.87 -5.42 14.70
C VAL A 39 4.76 -6.45 15.39
N VAL A 40 5.11 -7.56 14.72
CA VAL A 40 5.98 -8.59 15.31
C VAL A 40 7.36 -8.03 15.65
N PHE A 41 7.95 -7.21 14.79
CA PHE A 41 9.24 -6.56 15.09
C PHE A 41 9.14 -5.51 16.22
N SER A 42 8.03 -4.78 16.32
CA SER A 42 7.78 -3.86 17.42
C SER A 42 7.65 -4.60 18.76
N LEU A 43 6.93 -5.73 18.76
CA LEU A 43 6.82 -6.61 19.93
C LEU A 43 8.18 -7.21 20.30
N LEU A 44 8.97 -7.65 19.32
CA LEU A 44 10.32 -8.15 19.54
C LEU A 44 11.21 -7.08 20.17
N ARG A 45 11.15 -5.83 19.70
CA ARG A 45 11.89 -4.71 20.29
C ARG A 45 11.53 -4.52 21.77
N ASN A 46 10.24 -4.53 22.10
CA ASN A 46 9.79 -4.40 23.48
C ASN A 46 10.23 -5.60 24.34
N ALA A 47 10.24 -6.81 23.79
CA ALA A 47 10.69 -8.02 24.47
C ALA A 47 12.19 -8.03 24.77
N LEU A 48 13.01 -7.37 23.95
CA LEU A 48 14.46 -7.24 24.18
C LEU A 48 14.82 -6.29 25.34
N GLY A 49 13.85 -5.55 25.90
CA GLY A 49 14.08 -4.68 27.07
C GLY A 49 14.97 -3.46 26.81
N ILE A 50 15.33 -3.19 25.55
CA ILE A 50 16.23 -2.12 25.12
C ILE A 50 15.43 -1.02 24.40
N GLN A 51 15.57 0.24 24.84
CA GLN A 51 14.68 1.32 24.41
C GLN A 51 15.06 1.98 23.08
N GLN A 52 16.30 1.80 22.59
CA GLN A 52 16.80 2.52 21.41
C GLN A 52 17.39 1.65 20.30
N ILE A 53 17.52 0.35 20.53
CA ILE A 53 18.03 -0.58 19.53
C ILE A 53 16.92 -1.61 19.29
N PRO A 54 16.46 -1.87 18.06
CA PRO A 54 16.70 -1.16 16.81
C PRO A 54 15.81 0.09 16.65
N PRO A 55 16.27 1.15 15.95
CA PRO A 55 15.48 2.36 15.72
C PRO A 55 14.24 2.07 14.87
N ASN A 56 13.14 2.79 15.12
CA ASN A 56 11.86 2.57 14.42
C ASN A 56 11.99 2.65 12.89
N MET A 57 12.85 3.53 12.39
CA MET A 57 13.11 3.65 10.94
C MET A 57 13.72 2.37 10.35
N ALA A 58 14.62 1.70 11.07
CA ALA A 58 15.20 0.44 10.63
C ALA A 58 14.17 -0.71 10.65
N ILE A 59 13.33 -0.77 11.70
CA ILE A 59 12.26 -1.76 11.81
C ILE A 59 11.30 -1.67 10.62
N TYR A 60 10.83 -0.46 10.29
CA TYR A 60 9.92 -0.27 9.16
C TYR A 60 10.60 -0.48 7.80
N GLY A 61 11.88 -0.10 7.67
CA GLY A 61 12.66 -0.39 6.45
C GLY A 61 12.81 -1.90 6.20
N LEU A 62 13.17 -2.67 7.22
CA LEU A 62 13.25 -4.13 7.15
C LEU A 62 11.87 -4.74 6.85
N ALA A 63 10.81 -4.24 7.49
CA ALA A 63 9.45 -4.71 7.26
C ALA A 63 8.99 -4.47 5.81
N LEU A 64 9.32 -3.34 5.19
CA LEU A 64 9.00 -3.08 3.78
C LEU A 64 9.73 -4.04 2.84
N ILE A 65 11.04 -4.24 3.02
CA ILE A 65 11.83 -5.14 2.16
C ILE A 65 11.29 -6.58 2.24
N LEU A 66 11.03 -7.06 3.45
CA LEU A 66 10.43 -8.38 3.67
C LEU A 66 9.02 -8.49 3.08
N THR A 67 8.22 -7.42 3.18
CA THR A 67 6.89 -7.37 2.56
C THR A 67 6.97 -7.54 1.06
N PHE A 68 7.85 -6.81 0.37
CA PHE A 68 8.04 -6.97 -1.08
C PHE A 68 8.46 -8.39 -1.45
N PHE A 69 9.37 -8.99 -0.67
CA PHE A 69 9.80 -10.38 -0.90
C PHE A 69 8.64 -11.37 -0.74
N ILE A 70 7.83 -11.23 0.32
CA ILE A 70 6.69 -12.12 0.60
C ILE A 70 5.53 -11.90 -0.39
N MET A 71 5.37 -10.68 -0.91
CA MET A 71 4.30 -10.32 -1.85
C MET A 71 4.62 -10.60 -3.33
N ALA A 72 5.84 -11.00 -3.68
CA ALA A 72 6.20 -11.39 -5.04
C ALA A 72 5.19 -12.35 -5.72
N PRO A 73 4.72 -13.46 -5.09
CA PRO A 73 3.74 -14.35 -5.69
C PRO A 73 2.35 -13.72 -5.86
N VAL A 74 1.98 -12.75 -5.03
CA VAL A 74 0.70 -12.05 -5.17
C VAL A 74 0.70 -11.20 -6.44
N GLY A 75 1.81 -10.51 -6.73
CA GLY A 75 1.99 -9.78 -7.98
C GLY A 75 1.94 -10.68 -9.22
N MET A 76 2.61 -11.84 -9.17
CA MET A 76 2.56 -12.83 -10.24
C MET A 76 1.14 -13.40 -10.42
N SER A 77 0.47 -13.73 -9.32
CA SER A 77 -0.92 -14.22 -9.37
C SER A 77 -1.85 -13.18 -9.98
N ILE A 78 -1.72 -11.90 -9.63
CA ILE A 78 -2.52 -10.83 -10.23
C ILE A 78 -2.28 -10.76 -11.74
N ASN A 79 -1.02 -10.78 -12.17
CA ASN A 79 -0.67 -10.75 -13.59
C ASN A 79 -1.22 -11.96 -14.36
N ASP A 80 -1.19 -13.15 -13.76
CA ASP A 80 -1.73 -14.37 -14.35
C ASP A 80 -3.26 -14.36 -14.42
N ASN A 81 -3.94 -13.80 -13.40
CA ASN A 81 -5.40 -13.67 -13.40
C ASN A 81 -5.88 -12.69 -14.48
N ILE A 82 -5.19 -11.55 -14.65
CA ILE A 82 -5.53 -10.56 -15.68
C ILE A 82 -5.38 -11.13 -17.09
N GLN A 83 -4.43 -12.05 -17.31
CA GLN A 83 -4.25 -12.71 -18.60
C GLN A 83 -5.30 -13.78 -18.89
N LYS A 84 -5.81 -14.46 -17.86
CA LYS A 84 -6.79 -15.55 -18.00
C LYS A 84 -8.22 -15.02 -18.19
N GLU A 85 -8.57 -13.98 -17.45
CA GLU A 85 -9.87 -13.31 -17.51
C GLU A 85 -9.60 -11.80 -17.71
N PRO A 86 -9.30 -11.34 -18.94
CA PRO A 86 -9.12 -9.93 -19.19
C PRO A 86 -10.43 -9.24 -18.80
N PHE A 87 -10.35 -8.26 -17.90
CA PHE A 87 -11.45 -7.48 -17.33
C PHE A 87 -12.59 -7.26 -18.33
N SER A 88 -13.52 -8.22 -18.42
CA SER A 88 -14.59 -8.23 -19.42
C SER A 88 -15.74 -7.45 -18.81
N ILE A 89 -15.72 -6.14 -19.06
CA ILE A 89 -16.87 -5.24 -18.83
C ILE A 89 -17.90 -5.51 -19.95
N SER A 90 -18.35 -6.76 -20.10
CA SER A 90 -19.30 -7.16 -21.16
C SER A 90 -20.63 -7.72 -20.64
N ASP A 91 -20.83 -7.84 -19.32
CA ASP A 91 -22.09 -8.30 -18.71
C ASP A 91 -22.72 -7.28 -17.74
N SER A 92 -22.80 -6.01 -18.16
CA SER A 92 -23.80 -5.03 -17.68
C SER A 92 -23.81 -3.75 -18.51
#